data_AF-A0A285SG73-F1
#
_entry.id   AF-A0A285SG73-F1
#
_cell.length_a   1.000
_cell.length_b   1.000
_cell.length_c   1.000
_cell.angle_alpha   90.00
_cell.angle_beta   90.00
_cell.angle_gamma   90.00
#
_symmetry.space_group_name_H-M   'P 1'
#
loop_
_entity.id
_entity.type
_entity.pdbx_description
1 polymer ?
#
loop_
_entity_poly.entity_id
_entity_poly.type
_entity_poly.pdbx_seq_one_letter_code
_entity_poly.pdbx_strand_id
1 'polypeptide(L)'
;MNTSIPLPANGLGGFRLRVFATEDEAASRLAWLLGYAQTPPEITRCESLNDALDDAGTMPVLVPVIPAVDQIREALEAGAAPATALSDWCDRTTDFLQTCRQARRRIVLLDAAMMQAQPHELAADLGARLGEKLDLRTETPNLAPAPSASAYAALAACLVAGDPMATALADEIEAMTLGPVSSRLPARATLEAITTALRFESNEQRLMRDSLAQLLSTVTGLEKDLSTAQDESRATAKQLQEKTRQMQEKTTAMESLLHMKSRELVQVAAERARLAEEKAHLSGLLEGAHYEITALRESTSWKITRPLRALRGGSNEG
;
A
#
# COMPACT_ATOMS: atom_id res chain seq x y z
N MET A 1 -29.84 33.79 21.72
CA MET A 1 -31.24 33.44 22.06
C MET A 1 -31.19 32.51 23.26
N ASN A 2 -31.52 32.99 24.47
CA ASN A 2 -31.40 32.17 25.68
C ASN A 2 -32.33 30.94 25.63
N THR A 3 -31.75 29.77 25.43
CA THR A 3 -32.44 28.48 25.53
C THR A 3 -32.57 28.11 27.00
N SER A 4 -33.74 28.35 27.57
CA SER A 4 -34.07 27.84 28.90
C SER A 4 -34.19 26.31 28.80
N ILE A 5 -33.36 25.57 29.54
CA ILE A 5 -33.47 24.11 29.67
C ILE A 5 -34.61 23.88 30.67
N PRO A 6 -35.76 23.30 30.26
CA PRO A 6 -36.92 23.16 31.14
C PRO A 6 -36.62 22.14 32.24
N LEU A 7 -36.40 22.64 33.46
CA LEU A 7 -36.38 21.85 34.69
C LEU A 7 -37.81 21.74 35.26
N PRO A 8 -38.16 20.65 35.96
CA PRO A 8 -39.48 20.49 36.57
C PRO A 8 -39.74 21.58 37.62
N ALA A 9 -40.77 22.39 37.40
CA ALA A 9 -41.11 23.54 38.23
C ALA A 9 -41.81 23.12 39.53
N ASN A 10 -41.05 23.01 40.63
CA ASN A 10 -41.60 22.97 41.99
C ASN A 10 -41.28 24.28 42.71
N GLY A 11 -42.27 25.16 42.83
CA GLY A 11 -42.11 26.52 43.37
C GLY A 11 -42.02 26.54 44.89
N LEU A 12 -40.80 26.54 45.43
CA LEU A 12 -40.47 26.97 46.79
C LEU A 12 -39.02 27.50 46.81
N GLY A 13 -38.83 28.82 46.93
CA GLY A 13 -37.58 29.45 47.37
C GLY A 13 -36.26 29.03 46.70
N GLY A 14 -36.27 28.63 45.43
CA GLY A 14 -35.05 28.16 44.74
C GLY A 14 -34.00 29.26 44.58
N PHE A 15 -32.74 28.95 44.89
CA PHE A 15 -31.62 29.81 44.55
C PHE A 15 -31.36 29.76 43.04
N ARG A 16 -30.95 30.89 42.46
CA ARG A 16 -30.70 31.03 41.02
C ARG A 16 -29.22 30.89 40.74
N LEU A 17 -28.87 30.08 39.75
CA LEU A 17 -27.51 29.91 39.28
C LEU A 17 -27.40 30.25 37.80
N ARG A 18 -26.27 30.85 37.43
CA ARG A 18 -25.91 31.07 36.04
C ARG A 18 -24.81 30.11 35.65
N VAL A 19 -24.95 29.53 34.47
CA VAL A 19 -24.00 28.54 33.94
C VAL A 19 -23.50 29.05 32.62
N PHE A 20 -22.19 29.25 32.54
CA PHE A 20 -21.51 29.48 31.27
C PHE A 20 -20.74 28.22 30.93
N ALA A 21 -21.10 27.57 29.82
CA ALA A 21 -20.39 26.42 29.30
C ALA A 21 -20.20 26.58 27.80
N THR A 22 -18.96 26.46 27.35
CA THR A 22 -18.59 26.49 25.93
C THR A 22 -19.14 25.27 25.19
N GLU A 23 -19.31 24.15 25.88
CA GLU A 23 -19.79 22.88 25.32
C GLU A 23 -21.17 22.49 25.87
N ASP A 24 -22.04 22.03 24.97
CA ASP A 24 -23.38 21.54 25.30
C ASP A 24 -23.34 20.36 26.29
N GLU A 25 -22.34 19.50 26.17
CA GLU A 25 -22.19 18.32 27.01
C GLU A 25 -21.84 18.71 28.45
N ALA A 26 -20.90 19.63 28.64
CA ALA A 26 -20.53 20.14 29.95
C ALA A 26 -21.72 20.87 30.63
N ALA A 27 -22.47 21.69 29.88
CA ALA A 27 -23.71 22.30 30.37
C ALA A 27 -24.74 21.24 30.80
N SER A 28 -24.94 20.21 29.98
CA SER A 28 -25.90 19.13 30.26
C SER A 28 -25.50 18.33 31.50
N ARG A 29 -24.21 18.04 31.67
CA ARG A 29 -23.66 17.35 32.86
C ARG A 29 -23.83 18.18 34.13
N LEU A 30 -23.61 19.49 34.05
CA LEU A 30 -23.80 20.38 35.18
C LEU A 30 -25.29 20.56 35.52
N ALA A 31 -26.15 20.67 34.51
CA ALA A 31 -27.60 20.68 34.71
C ALA A 31 -28.09 19.37 35.31
N TRP A 32 -27.51 18.24 34.90
CA TRP A 32 -27.74 16.94 35.52
C TRP A 32 -27.29 16.96 36.99
N LEU A 33 -26.04 17.34 37.29
CA LEU A 33 -25.51 17.41 38.65
C LEU A 33 -26.42 18.24 39.58
N LEU A 34 -26.92 19.37 39.11
CA LEU A 34 -27.78 20.26 39.88
C LEU A 34 -29.25 19.82 39.92
N GLY A 35 -29.76 19.14 38.88
CA GLY A 35 -31.15 18.71 38.77
C GLY A 35 -31.55 17.62 39.76
N TYR A 36 -30.58 16.92 40.35
CA TYR A 36 -30.81 15.91 41.38
C TYR A 36 -30.74 16.46 42.81
N ALA A 37 -30.44 17.75 43.00
CA ALA A 37 -30.55 18.38 44.32
C ALA A 37 -32.00 18.35 44.82
N GLN A 38 -32.19 18.31 46.14
CA GLN A 38 -33.53 18.31 46.75
C GLN A 38 -34.36 19.54 46.32
N THR A 39 -33.69 20.70 46.20
CA THR A 39 -34.22 21.95 45.67
C THR A 39 -33.40 22.32 44.44
N PRO A 40 -33.82 21.92 43.22
CA PRO A 40 -33.04 22.18 42.02
C PRO A 40 -32.98 23.71 41.77
N PRO A 41 -31.78 24.26 41.54
CA PRO A 41 -31.64 25.68 41.23
C PRO A 41 -32.27 26.01 39.87
N GLU A 42 -32.72 27.24 39.71
CA GLU A 42 -33.07 27.77 38.39
C GLU A 42 -31.78 28.05 37.62
N ILE A 43 -31.49 27.24 36.60
CA ILE A 43 -30.27 27.33 35.79
C ILE A 43 -30.54 28.18 34.56
N THR A 44 -29.86 29.32 34.46
CA THR A 44 -29.82 30.11 33.22
C THR A 44 -28.51 29.84 32.49
N ARG A 45 -28.60 29.28 31.28
CA ARG A 45 -27.45 29.13 30.39
C ARG A 45 -27.12 30.46 29.72
N CYS A 46 -25.85 30.86 29.76
CA CYS A 46 -25.34 32.05 29.09
C CYS A 46 -24.45 31.65 27.90
N GLU A 47 -24.50 32.44 26.82
CA GLU A 47 -23.70 32.23 25.60
C GLU A 47 -22.25 32.72 25.77
N SER A 48 -22.03 33.71 26.64
CA SER A 48 -20.69 34.20 26.99
C SER A 48 -20.52 34.41 28.49
N LEU A 49 -19.26 34.42 28.95
CA LEU A 49 -18.92 34.71 30.34
C LEU A 49 -19.27 36.16 30.72
N ASN A 50 -19.14 37.11 29.79
CA ASN A 50 -19.50 38.50 30.03
C ASN A 50 -21.01 38.66 30.22
N ASP A 51 -21.84 38.00 29.39
CA ASP A 51 -23.30 38.01 29.56
C ASP A 51 -23.71 37.42 30.92
N ALA A 52 -22.97 36.41 31.38
CA ALA A 52 -23.19 35.81 32.70
C ALA A 52 -22.88 36.78 33.85
N LEU A 53 -21.91 37.69 33.65
CA LEU A 53 -21.44 38.65 34.65
C LEU A 53 -22.18 40.01 34.63
N ASP A 54 -22.65 40.47 33.47
CA ASP A 54 -23.24 41.79 33.24
C ASP A 54 -24.59 42.00 33.92
N ASP A 55 -25.29 40.92 34.26
CA ASP A 55 -26.50 41.00 35.06
C ASP A 55 -26.13 41.47 36.47
N ALA A 56 -26.71 42.60 36.91
CA ALA A 56 -26.33 43.37 38.10
C ALA A 56 -26.47 42.62 39.44
N GLY A 57 -26.85 41.34 39.38
CA GLY A 57 -26.96 40.46 40.54
C GLY A 57 -25.62 40.00 41.10
N THR A 58 -25.60 39.71 42.39
CA THR A 58 -24.48 39.09 43.11
C THR A 58 -24.40 37.57 42.91
N MET A 59 -25.09 37.03 41.90
CA MET A 59 -25.24 35.59 41.72
C MET A 59 -23.91 34.94 41.30
N PRO A 60 -23.62 33.73 41.81
CA PRO A 60 -22.47 32.95 41.38
C PRO A 60 -22.65 32.43 39.96
N VAL A 61 -21.54 32.36 39.22
CA VAL A 61 -21.45 31.84 37.86
C VAL A 61 -20.64 30.57 37.89
N LEU A 62 -21.24 29.46 37.49
CA LEU A 62 -20.58 28.17 37.40
C LEU A 62 -20.00 28.01 36.00
N VAL A 63 -18.72 27.66 35.92
CA VAL A 63 -18.00 27.45 34.66
C VAL A 63 -17.34 26.08 34.70
N PRO A 64 -17.84 25.08 33.95
CA PRO A 64 -17.13 23.84 33.77
C PRO A 64 -15.88 24.09 32.92
N VAL A 65 -14.74 23.63 33.39
CA VAL A 65 -13.45 23.78 32.74
C VAL A 65 -12.93 22.42 32.34
N ILE A 66 -12.48 22.33 31.09
CA ILE A 66 -11.85 21.14 30.54
C ILE A 66 -10.34 21.24 30.79
N PRO A 67 -9.67 20.18 31.28
CA PRO A 67 -8.23 20.20 31.50
C PRO A 67 -7.46 20.64 30.24
N ALA A 68 -6.35 21.37 30.45
CA ALA A 68 -5.52 21.88 29.36
C ALA A 68 -5.10 20.77 28.37
N VAL A 69 -4.73 19.61 28.91
CA VAL A 69 -4.32 18.44 28.13
C VAL A 69 -5.42 17.96 27.20
N ASP A 70 -6.67 17.96 27.63
CA ASP A 70 -7.80 17.49 26.83
C ASP A 70 -8.16 18.46 25.70
N GLN A 71 -8.14 19.77 25.98
CA GLN A 71 -8.38 20.80 24.95
C GLN A 71 -7.29 20.78 23.87
N ILE A 72 -6.02 20.65 24.27
CA ILE A 72 -4.90 20.56 23.32
C ILE A 72 -4.97 19.23 22.56
N ARG A 73 -5.30 18.12 23.22
CA ARG A 73 -5.51 16.80 22.58
C ARG A 73 -6.56 16.88 21.49
N GLU A 74 -7.72 17.49 21.76
CA GLU A 74 -8.79 17.64 20.78
C GLU A 74 -8.33 18.46 19.56
N ALA A 75 -7.62 19.56 19.78
CA ALA A 75 -7.05 20.35 18.69
C ALA A 75 -6.04 19.54 17.84
N LEU A 76 -5.20 18.73 18.48
CA LEU A 76 -4.26 17.85 17.80
C LEU A 76 -4.98 16.75 16.99
N GLU A 77 -6.05 16.16 17.55
CA GLU A 77 -6.89 15.17 16.85
C GLU A 77 -7.63 15.78 15.65
N ALA A 78 -7.98 17.07 15.73
CA ALA A 78 -8.50 17.86 14.61
C ALA A 78 -7.43 18.23 13.56
N GLY A 79 -6.17 17.85 13.78
CA GLY A 79 -5.06 18.06 12.84
C GLY A 79 -4.31 19.37 13.01
N ALA A 80 -4.52 20.10 14.12
CA ALA A 80 -3.74 21.30 14.40
C ALA A 80 -2.26 20.95 14.64
N ALA A 81 -1.36 21.83 14.20
CA ALA A 81 0.06 21.69 14.49
C ALA A 81 0.31 21.88 16.00
N PRO A 82 1.23 21.13 16.64
CA PRO A 82 1.47 21.19 18.09
C PRO A 82 1.73 22.59 18.65
N ALA A 83 2.57 23.38 17.98
CA ALA A 83 2.88 24.74 18.41
C ALA A 83 1.67 25.67 18.31
N THR A 84 0.86 25.52 17.26
CA THR A 84 -0.37 26.30 17.06
C THR A 84 -1.42 25.93 18.10
N ALA A 85 -1.66 24.64 18.33
CA ALA A 85 -2.62 24.17 19.34
C ALA A 85 -2.28 24.69 20.74
N LEU A 86 -0.99 24.69 21.11
CA LEU A 86 -0.52 25.21 22.38
C LEU A 86 -0.68 26.75 22.46
N SER A 87 -0.26 27.49 21.43
CA SER A 87 -0.38 28.96 21.39
C SER A 87 -1.84 29.40 21.49
N ASP A 88 -2.72 28.80 20.67
CA ASP A 88 -4.16 29.12 20.65
C ASP A 88 -4.83 28.81 21.99
N TRP A 89 -4.38 27.75 22.69
CA TRP A 89 -4.85 27.46 24.03
C TRP A 89 -4.36 28.50 25.04
N CYS A 90 -3.08 28.87 25.00
CA CYS A 90 -2.51 29.90 25.87
C CYS A 90 -3.20 31.26 25.72
N ASP A 91 -3.45 31.69 24.49
CA ASP A 91 -4.09 32.98 24.19
C ASP A 91 -5.53 32.99 24.72
N ARG A 92 -6.34 31.99 24.36
CA ARG A 92 -7.73 31.86 24.85
C ARG A 92 -7.80 31.76 26.37
N THR A 93 -6.87 31.02 26.98
CA THR A 93 -6.83 30.83 28.44
C THR A 93 -6.42 32.11 29.16
N THR A 94 -5.52 32.91 28.58
CA THR A 94 -5.11 34.20 29.13
C THR A 94 -6.29 35.16 29.20
N ASP A 95 -7.05 35.29 28.11
CA ASP A 95 -8.24 36.15 28.06
C ASP A 95 -9.33 35.65 29.02
N PHE A 96 -9.54 34.33 29.08
CA PHE A 96 -10.47 33.70 30.01
C PHE A 96 -10.10 33.96 31.48
N LEU A 97 -8.84 33.76 31.86
CA LEU A 97 -8.36 34.00 33.22
C LEU A 97 -8.39 35.48 33.58
N GLN A 98 -8.12 36.39 32.64
CA GLN A 98 -8.27 37.83 32.88
C GLN A 98 -9.71 38.18 33.31
N THR A 99 -10.70 37.61 32.62
CA THR A 99 -12.12 37.77 32.99
C THR A 99 -12.41 37.14 34.35
N CYS A 100 -11.87 35.94 34.60
CA CYS A 100 -12.05 35.26 35.88
C CYS A 100 -11.47 36.04 37.07
N ARG A 101 -10.30 36.68 36.91
CA ARG A 101 -9.67 37.50 37.94
C ARG A 101 -10.52 38.69 38.34
N GLN A 102 -11.19 39.35 37.39
CA GLN A 102 -12.06 40.51 37.65
C GLN A 102 -13.29 40.13 38.48
N ALA A 103 -13.80 38.90 38.32
CA ALA A 103 -15.01 38.42 38.99
C ALA A 103 -14.77 37.20 39.89
N ARG A 104 -13.57 37.04 40.46
CA ARG A 104 -13.13 35.84 41.21
C ARG A 104 -14.07 35.40 42.34
N ARG A 105 -14.80 36.33 42.96
CA ARG A 105 -15.75 36.00 44.03
C ARG A 105 -17.05 35.37 43.53
N ARG A 106 -17.43 35.68 42.29
CA ARG A 106 -18.67 35.23 41.66
C ARG A 106 -18.44 33.98 40.82
N ILE A 107 -17.29 33.85 40.17
CA ILE A 107 -16.99 32.70 39.31
C ILE A 107 -16.53 31.52 40.17
N VAL A 108 -17.11 30.35 39.89
CA VAL A 108 -16.69 29.07 40.45
C VAL A 108 -16.35 28.16 39.27
N LEU A 109 -15.08 27.81 39.15
CA LEU A 109 -14.59 26.86 38.14
C LEU A 109 -14.80 25.43 38.65
N LEU A 110 -15.28 24.55 37.78
CA LEU A 110 -15.55 23.15 38.10
C LEU A 110 -14.82 22.26 37.10
N ASP A 111 -14.05 21.27 37.57
CA ASP A 111 -13.37 20.34 36.67
C ASP A 111 -14.41 19.44 35.98
N ALA A 112 -14.47 19.52 34.64
CA ALA A 112 -15.41 18.78 33.83
C ALA A 112 -15.20 17.26 33.89
N ALA A 113 -13.98 16.78 34.11
CA ALA A 113 -13.69 15.37 34.31
C ALA A 113 -14.13 14.90 35.70
N MET A 114 -13.97 15.74 36.74
CA MET A 114 -14.41 15.40 38.08
C MET A 114 -15.92 15.35 38.24
N MET A 115 -16.65 16.19 37.51
CA MET A 115 -18.11 16.08 37.39
C MET A 115 -18.55 14.67 36.97
N GLN A 116 -17.71 13.94 36.24
CA GLN A 116 -18.00 12.58 35.76
C GLN A 116 -17.50 11.52 36.74
N ALA A 117 -16.26 11.68 37.21
CA ALA A 117 -15.60 10.66 38.01
C ALA A 117 -16.11 10.61 39.46
N GLN A 118 -16.38 11.77 40.07
CA GLN A 118 -16.77 11.89 41.48
C GLN A 118 -17.84 12.98 41.70
N PRO A 119 -19.04 12.83 41.10
CA PRO A 119 -20.08 13.86 41.16
C PRO A 119 -20.51 14.18 42.60
N HIS A 120 -20.55 13.19 43.50
CA HIS A 120 -20.95 13.37 44.89
C HIS A 120 -20.00 14.26 45.70
N GLU A 121 -18.69 14.09 45.51
CA GLU A 121 -17.68 14.89 46.20
C GLU A 121 -17.71 16.34 45.71
N LEU A 122 -17.76 16.52 44.40
CA LEU A 122 -17.89 17.85 43.80
C LEU A 122 -19.20 18.56 44.20
N ALA A 123 -20.31 17.84 44.29
CA ALA A 123 -21.57 18.41 44.75
C ALA A 123 -21.51 18.83 46.23
N ALA A 124 -20.84 18.05 47.09
CA ALA A 124 -20.63 18.44 48.48
C ALA A 124 -19.81 19.73 48.59
N ASP A 125 -18.71 19.84 47.85
CA ASP A 125 -17.86 21.03 47.81
C ASP A 125 -18.59 22.25 47.24
N LEU A 126 -19.35 22.05 46.14
CA LEU A 126 -20.16 23.08 45.52
C LEU A 126 -21.26 23.57 46.47
N GLY A 127 -21.92 22.65 47.17
CA GLY A 127 -22.91 22.98 48.18
C GLY A 127 -22.30 23.81 49.31
N ALA A 128 -21.17 23.37 49.86
CA ALA A 128 -20.45 24.12 50.90
C ALA A 128 -20.04 25.53 50.41
N ARG A 129 -19.62 25.66 49.15
CA ARG A 129 -19.26 26.94 48.54
C ARG A 129 -20.45 27.88 48.36
N LEU A 130 -21.61 27.33 48.00
CA LEU A 130 -22.85 28.07 47.80
C LEU A 130 -23.64 28.33 49.09
N GLY A 131 -23.30 27.64 50.18
CA GLY A 131 -24.06 27.67 51.44
C GLY A 131 -25.33 26.83 51.40
N GLU A 132 -25.41 25.87 50.47
CA GLU A 132 -26.59 25.03 50.20
C GLU A 132 -26.23 23.55 50.30
N LYS A 133 -27.18 22.70 50.68
CA LYS A 133 -26.94 21.26 50.75
C LYS A 133 -27.33 20.60 49.43
N LEU A 134 -26.34 20.25 48.61
CA LEU A 134 -26.53 19.52 47.35
C LEU A 134 -26.46 18.01 47.61
N ASP A 135 -27.57 17.41 48.04
CA ASP A 135 -27.68 15.95 48.16
C ASP A 135 -28.02 15.35 46.80
N LEU A 136 -27.04 14.77 46.10
CA LEU A 136 -27.29 14.01 44.85
C LEU A 136 -27.98 12.68 45.15
N ARG A 137 -28.91 12.27 44.27
CA ARG A 137 -29.45 10.91 44.29
C ARG A 137 -28.35 9.90 43.91
N THR A 138 -28.42 8.70 44.48
CA THR A 138 -27.43 7.61 44.34
C THR A 138 -27.33 7.01 42.94
N GLU A 139 -28.16 7.42 41.99
CA GLU A 139 -28.11 6.92 40.62
C GLU A 139 -26.97 7.58 39.86
N THR A 140 -25.79 6.96 39.89
CA THR A 140 -24.70 7.31 38.98
C THR A 140 -25.11 6.97 37.55
N PRO A 141 -25.08 7.94 36.62
CA PRO A 141 -25.39 7.70 35.23
C PRO A 141 -24.32 6.78 34.68
N ASN A 142 -24.74 5.77 33.92
CA ASN A 142 -23.82 4.87 33.22
C ASN A 142 -23.20 5.64 32.04
N LEU A 143 -22.16 6.42 32.33
CA LEU A 143 -21.42 7.16 31.34
C LEU A 143 -20.52 6.21 30.55
N ALA A 144 -20.41 6.47 29.25
CA ALA A 144 -19.46 5.76 28.40
C ALA A 144 -18.06 5.86 29.02
N PRO A 145 -17.27 4.77 29.01
CA PRO A 145 -15.92 4.81 29.54
C PRO A 145 -15.11 5.91 28.86
N ALA A 146 -14.22 6.54 29.63
CA ALA A 146 -13.31 7.55 29.10
C ALA A 146 -12.58 7.02 27.86
N PRO A 147 -12.37 7.85 26.83
CA PRO A 147 -11.71 7.43 25.60
C PRO A 147 -10.35 6.78 25.92
N SER A 148 -10.05 5.70 25.20
CA SER A 148 -8.78 4.98 25.35
C SER A 148 -7.59 5.91 25.18
N ALA A 149 -6.53 5.67 25.95
CA ALA A 149 -5.29 6.47 25.95
C ALA A 149 -4.81 6.79 24.52
N SER A 150 -4.97 8.05 24.11
CA SER A 150 -4.57 8.58 22.80
C SER A 150 -3.11 9.03 22.85
N ALA A 151 -2.32 8.76 21.80
CA ALA A 151 -0.96 9.29 21.68
C ALA A 151 -0.93 10.82 21.74
N TYR A 152 -2.00 11.47 21.26
CA TYR A 152 -2.18 12.92 21.35
C TYR A 152 -2.32 13.41 22.78
N ALA A 153 -2.87 12.61 23.71
CA ALA A 153 -2.96 12.97 25.12
C ALA A 153 -1.57 13.06 25.76
N ALA A 154 -0.67 12.10 25.45
CA ALA A 154 0.71 12.18 25.92
C ALA A 154 1.46 13.35 25.31
N LEU A 155 1.28 13.60 24.01
CA LEU A 155 1.89 14.76 23.35
C LEU A 155 1.41 16.08 23.97
N ALA A 156 0.09 16.23 24.17
CA ALA A 156 -0.49 17.40 24.82
C ALA A 156 0.06 17.61 26.24
N ALA A 157 0.16 16.55 27.04
CA ALA A 157 0.77 16.63 28.37
C ALA A 157 2.24 17.08 28.32
N CYS A 158 3.01 16.56 27.36
CA CYS A 158 4.40 17.00 27.14
C CYS A 158 4.50 18.46 26.69
N LEU A 159 3.58 18.93 25.83
CA LEU A 159 3.54 20.34 25.39
C LEU A 159 3.29 21.28 26.57
N VAL A 160 2.29 20.98 27.40
CA VAL A 160 1.97 21.79 28.58
C VAL A 160 3.15 21.79 29.56
N ALA A 161 3.73 20.62 29.85
CA ALA A 161 4.87 20.51 30.78
C ALA A 161 6.18 21.13 30.24
N GLY A 162 6.32 21.22 28.91
CA GLY A 162 7.50 21.77 28.25
C GLY A 162 7.49 23.31 28.13
N ASP A 163 6.32 23.93 28.24
CA ASP A 163 6.15 25.37 28.14
C ASP A 163 5.85 26.02 29.51
N PRO A 164 6.72 26.92 30.02
CA PRO A 164 6.53 27.54 31.33
C PRO A 164 5.26 28.40 31.44
N MET A 165 4.87 29.08 30.35
CA MET A 165 3.67 29.91 30.34
C MET A 165 2.42 29.03 30.42
N ALA A 166 2.37 27.96 29.64
CA ALA A 166 1.26 27.03 29.65
C ALA A 166 1.11 26.34 31.01
N THR A 167 2.23 25.95 31.63
CA THR A 167 2.24 25.38 32.99
C THR A 167 1.67 26.38 34.00
N ALA A 168 2.09 27.64 33.96
CA ALA A 168 1.59 28.67 34.88
C ALA A 168 0.09 28.96 34.71
N LEU A 169 -0.41 28.98 33.46
CA LEU A 169 -1.84 29.13 33.18
C LEU A 169 -2.65 27.93 33.70
N ALA A 170 -2.13 26.71 33.51
CA ALA A 170 -2.76 25.51 34.06
C ALA A 170 -2.76 25.52 35.60
N ASP A 171 -1.66 25.89 36.24
CA ASP A 171 -1.57 26.08 37.71
C ASP A 171 -2.63 27.04 38.23
N GLU A 172 -2.84 28.15 37.53
CA GLU A 172 -3.84 29.14 37.94
C GLU A 172 -5.27 28.62 37.79
N ILE A 173 -5.59 27.92 36.68
CA ILE A 173 -6.90 27.27 36.52
C ILE A 173 -7.15 26.29 37.67
N GLU A 174 -6.19 25.43 37.99
CA GLU A 174 -6.35 24.44 39.05
C GLU A 174 -6.53 25.08 40.41
N ALA A 175 -5.76 26.13 40.73
CA ALA A 175 -5.88 26.87 41.98
C ALA A 175 -7.23 27.61 42.11
N MET A 176 -7.91 27.89 40.99
CA MET A 176 -9.23 28.50 40.94
C MET A 176 -10.38 27.47 40.87
N THR A 177 -10.06 26.20 40.59
CA THR A 177 -11.03 25.12 40.45
C THR A 177 -11.45 24.60 41.82
N LEU A 178 -12.76 24.35 41.96
CA LEU A 178 -13.33 23.83 43.20
C LEU A 178 -13.18 22.31 43.25
N GLY A 179 -12.71 21.81 44.40
CA GLY A 179 -12.61 20.38 44.70
C GLY A 179 -11.29 19.75 44.26
N PRO A 180 -11.19 18.42 44.29
CA PRO A 180 -10.05 17.72 43.70
C PRO A 180 -9.95 18.05 42.21
N VAL A 181 -8.73 18.18 41.71
CA VAL A 181 -8.47 18.42 40.28
C VAL A 181 -7.89 17.16 39.68
N SER A 182 -8.33 16.83 38.46
CA SER A 182 -7.79 15.71 37.70
C SER A 182 -6.29 15.91 37.48
N SER A 183 -5.51 14.82 37.63
CA SER A 183 -4.06 14.88 37.41
C SER A 183 -3.75 15.34 35.98
N ARG A 184 -2.95 16.40 35.84
CA ARG A 184 -2.44 16.88 34.54
C ARG A 184 -1.64 15.84 33.78
N LEU A 185 -0.85 15.06 34.53
CA LEU A 185 0.00 14.06 33.93
C LEU A 185 -0.79 12.77 33.76
N PRO A 186 -0.79 12.18 32.55
CA PRO A 186 -1.29 10.82 32.39
C PRO A 186 -0.50 9.91 33.34
N ALA A 187 -1.19 8.90 33.89
CA ALA A 187 -0.55 7.95 34.78
C ALA A 187 0.69 7.34 34.11
N ARG A 188 1.73 7.06 34.90
CA ARG A 188 2.99 6.47 34.39
C ARG A 188 2.74 5.23 33.51
N ALA A 189 1.80 4.38 33.92
CA ALA A 189 1.39 3.21 33.15
C ALA A 189 0.85 3.58 31.75
N THR A 190 0.11 4.69 31.64
CA THR A 190 -0.39 5.22 30.36
C THR A 190 0.75 5.71 29.48
N LEU A 191 1.73 6.43 30.04
CA LEU A 191 2.92 6.86 29.29
C LEU A 191 3.76 5.65 28.81
N GLU A 192 3.94 4.65 29.67
CA GLU A 192 4.63 3.40 29.32
C GLU A 192 3.88 2.64 28.21
N ALA A 193 2.55 2.60 28.25
CA ALA A 193 1.71 2.00 27.21
C ALA A 193 1.85 2.75 25.87
N ILE A 194 1.76 4.09 25.88
CA ILE A 194 1.90 4.92 24.68
C ILE A 194 3.30 4.80 24.07
N THR A 195 4.35 4.86 24.89
CA THR A 195 5.73 4.69 24.40
C THR A 195 5.97 3.30 23.82
N THR A 196 5.35 2.27 24.41
CA THR A 196 5.40 0.91 23.87
C THR A 196 4.66 0.81 22.54
N ALA A 197 3.47 1.41 22.43
CA ALA A 197 2.71 1.47 21.19
C ALA A 197 3.47 2.20 20.08
N LEU A 198 4.05 3.37 20.37
CA LEU A 198 4.87 4.13 19.40
C LEU A 198 6.10 3.36 18.94
N ARG A 199 6.78 2.63 19.85
CA ARG A 199 7.90 1.76 19.49
C ARG A 199 7.45 0.59 18.61
N PHE A 200 6.30 0.01 18.92
CA PHE A 200 5.71 -1.06 18.12
C PHE A 200 5.40 -0.58 16.71
N GLU A 201 4.67 0.54 16.56
CA GLU A 201 4.36 1.13 15.25
C GLU A 201 5.63 1.53 14.47
N SER A 202 6.64 2.10 15.15
CA SER A 202 7.91 2.44 14.51
C SER A 202 8.65 1.20 13.98
N ASN A 203 8.66 0.11 14.76
CA ASN A 203 9.24 -1.15 14.35
C ASN A 203 8.46 -1.78 13.19
N GLU A 204 7.12 -1.71 13.21
CA GLU A 204 6.26 -2.19 12.13
C GLU A 204 6.51 -1.40 10.83
N GLN A 205 6.55 -0.07 10.90
CA GLN A 205 6.88 0.77 9.75
C GLN A 205 8.28 0.47 9.20
N ARG A 206 9.27 0.24 10.07
CA ARG A 206 10.61 -0.17 9.63
C ARG A 206 10.56 -1.50 8.91
N LEU A 207 9.89 -2.51 9.48
CA LEU A 207 9.75 -3.83 8.89
C LEU A 207 9.04 -3.76 7.52
N MET A 208 7.99 -2.94 7.39
CA MET A 208 7.30 -2.71 6.13
C MET A 208 8.21 -2.04 5.10
N ARG A 209 9.01 -1.03 5.48
CA ARG A 209 10.00 -0.40 4.59
C ARG A 209 11.06 -1.38 4.12
N ASP A 210 11.59 -2.20 5.02
CA ASP A 210 12.59 -3.23 4.71
C ASP A 210 12.00 -4.29 3.76
N SER A 211 10.76 -4.72 4.01
CA SER A 211 10.03 -5.64 3.15
C SER A 211 9.77 -5.06 1.75
N LEU A 212 9.41 -3.78 1.65
CA LEU A 212 9.23 -3.10 0.36
C LEU A 212 10.55 -2.99 -0.40
N ALA A 213 11.64 -2.65 0.28
CA ALA A 213 12.97 -2.60 -0.31
C ALA A 213 13.41 -3.98 -0.83
N GLN A 214 13.14 -5.05 -0.07
CA GLN A 214 13.41 -6.42 -0.52
C GLN A 214 12.58 -6.80 -1.74
N LEU A 215 11.27 -6.49 -1.76
CA LEU A 215 10.41 -6.77 -2.90
C LEU A 215 10.88 -6.03 -4.16
N LEU A 216 11.25 -4.75 -4.05
CA LEU A 216 11.83 -4.00 -5.17
C LEU A 216 13.14 -4.61 -5.67
N SER A 217 14.01 -5.08 -4.77
CA SER A 217 15.22 -5.79 -5.17
C SER A 217 14.91 -7.12 -5.88
N THR A 218 13.87 -7.84 -5.48
CA THR A 218 13.48 -9.09 -6.17
C THR A 218 12.89 -8.82 -7.55
N VAL A 219 12.07 -7.76 -7.70
CA VAL A 219 11.49 -7.38 -9.01
C VAL A 219 12.59 -7.00 -9.98
N THR A 220 13.53 -6.16 -9.57
CA THR A 220 14.68 -5.75 -10.41
C THR A 220 15.58 -6.94 -10.77
N GLY A 221 15.75 -7.91 -9.85
CA GLY A 221 16.42 -9.19 -10.14
C GLY A 221 15.69 -10.00 -11.21
N LEU A 222 14.37 -10.20 -11.05
CA LEU A 222 13.56 -10.95 -12.00
C LEU A 222 13.48 -10.28 -13.39
N GLU A 223 13.46 -8.95 -13.46
CA GLU A 223 13.51 -8.22 -14.74
C GLU A 223 14.84 -8.46 -15.47
N LYS A 224 15.95 -8.47 -14.73
CA LYS A 224 17.27 -8.80 -15.28
C LYS A 224 17.30 -10.24 -15.77
N ASP A 225 16.81 -11.19 -14.98
CA ASP A 225 16.77 -12.61 -15.35
C ASP A 225 15.89 -12.83 -16.59
N LEU A 226 14.72 -12.17 -16.64
CA LEU A 226 13.83 -12.20 -17.81
C LEU A 226 14.52 -11.66 -19.07
N SER A 227 15.24 -10.53 -18.95
CA SER A 227 16.02 -9.96 -20.05
C SER A 227 17.09 -10.94 -20.55
N THR A 228 17.85 -11.55 -19.63
CA THR A 228 18.87 -12.55 -20.01
C THR A 228 18.25 -13.77 -20.69
N ALA A 229 17.13 -14.30 -20.18
CA ALA A 229 16.43 -15.42 -20.77
C ALA A 229 15.86 -15.08 -22.18
N GLN A 230 15.41 -13.84 -22.38
CA GLN A 230 14.97 -13.37 -23.69
C GLN A 230 16.12 -13.31 -24.69
N ASP A 231 17.30 -12.83 -24.28
CA ASP A 231 18.48 -12.79 -25.14
C ASP A 231 19.01 -14.20 -25.48
N GLU A 232 19.02 -15.12 -24.51
CA GLU A 232 19.35 -16.53 -24.75
C GLU A 232 18.38 -17.22 -25.71
N SER A 233 17.07 -16.97 -25.53
CA SER A 233 16.02 -17.48 -26.43
C SER A 233 16.22 -16.95 -27.85
N ARG A 234 16.53 -15.66 -28.02
CA ARG A 234 16.85 -15.04 -29.32
C ARG A 234 18.10 -15.64 -29.95
N ALA A 235 19.16 -15.87 -29.16
CA ALA A 235 20.38 -16.49 -29.63
C ALA A 235 20.13 -17.94 -30.12
N THR A 236 19.37 -18.70 -29.35
CA THR A 236 18.98 -20.09 -29.68
C THR A 236 18.13 -20.14 -30.94
N ALA A 237 17.17 -19.21 -31.09
CA ALA A 237 16.35 -19.10 -32.29
C ALA A 237 17.20 -18.83 -33.55
N LYS A 238 18.19 -17.94 -33.47
CA LYS A 238 19.13 -17.68 -34.57
C LYS A 238 19.97 -18.91 -34.93
N GLN A 239 20.47 -19.64 -33.93
CA GLN A 239 21.22 -20.88 -34.16
C GLN A 239 20.36 -21.95 -34.85
N LEU A 240 19.09 -22.08 -34.44
CA LEU A 240 18.16 -23.03 -35.04
C LEU A 240 17.81 -22.65 -36.49
N GLN A 241 17.64 -21.36 -36.78
CA GLN A 241 17.45 -20.85 -38.14
C GLN A 241 18.67 -21.15 -39.02
N GLU A 242 19.88 -20.88 -38.53
CA GLU A 242 21.11 -21.15 -39.26
C GLU A 242 21.30 -22.65 -39.54
N LYS A 243 21.05 -23.50 -38.54
CA LYS A 243 21.11 -24.95 -38.71
C LYS A 243 20.07 -25.45 -39.72
N THR A 244 18.87 -24.87 -39.72
CA THR A 244 17.82 -25.18 -40.70
C THR A 244 18.25 -24.79 -42.11
N ARG A 245 18.87 -23.61 -42.27
CA ARG A 245 19.45 -23.15 -43.55
C ARG A 245 20.54 -24.09 -44.05
N GLN A 246 21.48 -24.48 -43.19
CA GLN A 246 22.54 -25.44 -43.55
C GLN A 246 21.97 -26.82 -43.94
N MET A 247 20.92 -27.28 -43.27
CA MET A 247 20.24 -28.53 -43.65
C MET A 247 19.57 -28.41 -45.02
N GLN A 248 18.91 -27.28 -45.31
CA GLN A 248 18.30 -27.00 -46.61
C GLN A 248 19.34 -26.94 -47.74
N GLU A 249 20.48 -26.27 -47.52
CA GLU A 249 21.60 -26.21 -48.46
C GLU A 249 22.18 -27.61 -48.72
N LYS A 250 22.30 -28.45 -47.68
CA LYS A 250 22.74 -29.84 -47.83
C LYS A 250 21.74 -30.68 -48.61
N THR A 251 20.44 -30.53 -48.36
CA THR A 251 19.41 -31.28 -49.09
C THR A 251 19.38 -30.88 -50.57
N THR A 252 19.45 -29.59 -50.89
CA THR A 252 19.45 -29.14 -52.30
C THR A 252 20.74 -29.53 -53.03
N ALA A 253 21.89 -29.51 -52.35
CA ALA A 253 23.15 -30.01 -52.89
C ALA A 253 23.09 -31.53 -53.15
N MET A 254 22.51 -32.30 -52.22
CA MET A 254 22.31 -33.74 -52.38
C MET A 254 21.35 -34.06 -53.53
N GLU A 255 20.23 -33.36 -53.65
CA GLU A 255 19.28 -33.49 -54.75
C GLU A 255 19.93 -33.19 -56.10
N SER A 256 20.75 -32.12 -56.16
CA SER A 256 21.51 -31.76 -57.36
C SER A 256 22.51 -32.85 -57.74
N LEU A 257 23.22 -33.43 -56.76
CA LEU A 257 24.15 -34.54 -56.98
C LEU A 257 23.42 -35.79 -57.48
N LEU A 258 22.26 -36.13 -56.90
CA LEU A 258 21.42 -37.24 -57.35
C LEU A 258 20.93 -37.03 -58.79
N HIS A 259 20.52 -35.81 -59.15
CA HIS A 259 20.15 -35.48 -60.53
C HIS A 259 21.33 -35.60 -61.51
N MET A 260 22.52 -35.11 -61.13
CA MET A 260 23.73 -35.28 -61.93
C MET A 260 24.06 -36.76 -62.14
N LYS A 261 24.06 -37.56 -61.06
CA LYS A 261 24.33 -39.00 -61.14
C LYS A 261 23.29 -39.76 -61.94
N SER A 262 22.01 -39.38 -61.83
CA SER A 262 20.94 -39.93 -62.65
C SER A 262 21.17 -39.65 -64.15
N ARG A 263 21.59 -38.43 -64.52
CA ARG A 263 21.94 -38.10 -65.91
C ARG A 263 23.16 -38.89 -66.40
N GLU A 264 24.21 -39.01 -65.59
CA GLU A 264 25.39 -39.83 -65.92
C GLU A 264 24.99 -41.29 -66.18
N LEU A 265 24.14 -41.88 -65.33
CA LEU A 265 23.66 -43.24 -65.52
C LEU A 265 22.85 -43.40 -66.81
N VAL A 266 22.00 -42.43 -67.16
CA VAL A 266 21.27 -42.42 -68.44
C VAL A 266 22.21 -42.31 -69.64
N GLN A 267 23.25 -41.46 -69.56
CA GLN A 267 24.25 -41.32 -70.61
C GLN A 267 25.04 -42.63 -70.80
N VAL A 268 25.54 -43.22 -69.72
CA VAL A 268 26.24 -44.51 -69.76
C VAL A 268 25.35 -45.61 -70.32
N ALA A 269 24.05 -45.62 -69.97
CA ALA A 269 23.09 -46.58 -70.53
C ALA A 269 22.90 -46.37 -72.04
N ALA A 270 22.79 -45.11 -72.50
CA ALA A 270 22.67 -44.78 -73.92
C ALA A 270 23.95 -45.13 -74.71
N GLU A 271 25.13 -44.86 -74.16
CA GLU A 271 26.42 -45.26 -74.74
C GLU A 271 26.55 -46.78 -74.83
N ARG A 272 26.15 -47.50 -73.77
CA ARG A 272 26.13 -48.98 -73.79
C ARG A 272 25.17 -49.51 -74.85
N ALA A 273 24.00 -48.91 -75.01
CA ALA A 273 23.05 -49.29 -76.07
C ALA A 273 23.64 -49.04 -77.47
N ARG A 274 24.23 -47.87 -77.69
CA ARG A 274 24.91 -47.53 -78.95
C ARG A 274 26.07 -48.49 -79.26
N LEU A 275 26.94 -48.76 -78.29
CA LEU A 275 28.04 -49.73 -78.46
C LEU A 275 27.53 -51.14 -78.72
N ALA A 276 26.39 -51.53 -78.13
CA ALA A 276 25.75 -52.82 -78.39
C ALA A 276 25.21 -52.89 -79.84
N GLU A 277 24.59 -51.82 -80.34
CA GLU A 277 24.14 -51.71 -81.74
C GLU A 277 25.31 -51.72 -82.72
N GLU A 278 26.36 -50.92 -82.48
CA GLU A 278 27.59 -50.92 -83.28
C GLU A 278 28.24 -52.31 -83.29
N LYS A 279 28.32 -52.97 -82.14
CA LYS A 279 28.83 -54.34 -82.04
C LYS A 279 27.97 -55.33 -82.83
N ALA A 280 26.65 -55.24 -82.75
CA ALA A 280 25.74 -56.10 -83.51
C ALA A 280 25.89 -55.87 -85.02
N HIS A 281 26.02 -54.61 -85.44
CA HIS A 281 26.24 -54.23 -86.84
C HIS A 281 27.58 -54.76 -87.37
N LEU A 282 28.68 -54.53 -86.64
CA LEU A 282 30.00 -55.03 -87.00
C LEU A 282 30.05 -56.56 -87.02
N SER A 283 29.37 -57.22 -86.09
CA SER A 283 29.24 -58.68 -86.09
C SER A 283 28.50 -59.17 -87.33
N GLY A 284 27.40 -58.51 -87.71
CA GLY A 284 26.65 -58.83 -88.93
C GLY A 284 27.46 -58.59 -90.22
N LEU A 285 28.23 -57.49 -90.29
CA LEU A 285 29.15 -57.25 -91.42
C LEU A 285 30.24 -58.33 -91.50
N LEU A 286 30.78 -58.75 -90.36
CA LEU A 286 31.81 -59.76 -90.27
C LEU A 286 31.26 -61.13 -90.69
N GLU A 287 30.08 -61.52 -90.23
CA GLU A 287 29.37 -62.72 -90.68
C GLU A 287 29.06 -62.67 -92.18
N GLY A 288 28.59 -61.52 -92.69
CA GLY A 288 28.35 -61.30 -94.11
C GLY A 288 29.62 -61.46 -94.95
N ALA A 289 30.74 -60.87 -94.51
CA ALA A 289 32.04 -61.03 -95.15
C ALA A 289 32.53 -62.49 -95.10
N HIS A 290 32.31 -63.21 -93.99
CA HIS A 290 32.62 -64.64 -93.89
C HIS A 290 31.78 -65.46 -94.87
N TYR A 291 30.49 -65.17 -94.99
CA TYR A 291 29.59 -65.81 -95.94
C TYR A 291 30.03 -65.53 -97.38
N GLU A 292 30.39 -64.29 -97.71
CA GLU A 292 30.88 -63.89 -99.03
C GLU A 292 32.21 -64.59 -99.38
N ILE A 293 33.16 -64.65 -98.45
CA ILE A 293 34.41 -65.41 -98.61
C ILE A 293 34.11 -66.90 -98.85
N THR A 294 33.15 -67.46 -98.12
CA THR A 294 32.75 -68.86 -98.26
C THR A 294 32.08 -69.10 -99.62
N ALA A 295 31.15 -68.23 -100.03
CA ALA A 295 30.50 -68.27 -101.33
C ALA A 295 31.49 -68.10 -102.49
N LEU A 296 32.46 -67.19 -102.37
CA LEU A 296 33.57 -67.05 -103.31
C LEU A 296 34.40 -68.33 -103.38
N ARG A 297 34.71 -68.96 -102.24
CA ARG A 297 35.42 -70.26 -102.20
C ARG A 297 34.61 -71.38 -102.86
N GLU A 298 33.29 -71.33 -102.80
CA GLU A 298 32.38 -72.33 -103.36
C GLU A 298 31.98 -72.05 -104.82
N SER A 299 32.16 -70.82 -105.29
CA SER A 299 31.89 -70.38 -106.66
C SER A 299 32.72 -71.14 -107.70
N THR A 300 32.10 -71.45 -108.85
CA THR A 300 32.70 -72.17 -109.98
C THR A 300 33.91 -71.46 -110.57
N SER A 301 33.95 -70.12 -110.58
CA SER A 301 35.09 -69.34 -111.08
C SER A 301 36.33 -69.44 -110.17
N TRP A 302 36.14 -69.51 -108.85
CA TRP A 302 37.22 -69.71 -107.88
C TRP A 302 37.73 -71.15 -107.88
N LYS A 303 36.83 -72.13 -108.00
CA LYS A 303 37.19 -73.56 -108.16
C LYS A 303 38.06 -73.81 -109.39
N ILE A 304 37.85 -73.06 -110.48
CA ILE A 304 38.65 -73.15 -111.72
C ILE A 304 40.00 -72.43 -111.59
N THR A 305 40.08 -71.30 -110.86
CA THR A 305 41.33 -70.51 -110.71
C THR A 305 42.19 -70.89 -109.50
N ARG A 306 41.65 -71.65 -108.54
CA ARG A 306 42.36 -72.16 -107.35
C ARG A 306 43.60 -73.02 -107.68
N PRO A 307 43.58 -73.93 -108.68
CA PRO A 307 44.78 -74.67 -109.07
C PRO A 307 45.90 -73.76 -109.63
N LEU A 308 45.53 -72.67 -110.31
CA LEU A 308 46.49 -71.74 -110.92
C LEU A 308 47.15 -70.79 -109.90
N ARG A 309 46.47 -70.47 -108.78
CA ARG A 309 47.05 -69.63 -107.71
C ARG A 309 47.92 -70.41 -106.72
N ALA A 310 47.69 -71.71 -106.54
CA ALA A 310 48.55 -72.55 -105.70
C ALA A 310 50.00 -72.61 -106.21
N LEU A 311 50.22 -72.39 -107.51
CA LEU A 311 51.55 -72.33 -108.14
C LEU A 311 52.28 -70.97 -107.94
N ARG A 312 51.66 -69.94 -107.34
CA ARG A 312 52.22 -68.58 -107.25
C ARG A 312 52.47 -68.06 -105.82
N GLY A 313 52.10 -68.82 -104.78
CA GLY A 313 52.13 -68.35 -103.38
C GLY A 313 53.24 -68.92 -102.49
N GLY A 314 54.11 -69.80 -102.99
CA GLY A 314 55.26 -70.30 -102.24
C GLY A 314 56.47 -69.36 -102.31
N SER A 315 56.41 -68.19 -101.68
CA SER A 315 57.59 -67.35 -101.32
C SER A 315 57.15 -66.12 -100.51
N ASN A 316 57.00 -66.28 -99.19
CA ASN A 316 57.45 -65.28 -98.21
C ASN A 316 57.30 -65.86 -96.81
N GLU A 317 58.39 -66.46 -96.32
CA GLU A 317 58.70 -66.56 -94.90
C GLU A 317 59.32 -65.22 -94.47
N GLY A 318 58.82 -64.69 -93.35
CA GLY A 318 59.22 -63.43 -92.71
C GLY A 318 58.23 -63.06 -91.64
#